data_AF-A0A4Q2Y7F7-F1
#
_entry.id   AF-A0A4Q2Y7F7-F1
#
_cell.length_a   1.000
_cell.length_b   1.000
_cell.length_c   1.000
_cell.angle_alpha   90.00
_cell.angle_beta   90.00
_cell.angle_gamma   90.00
#
_symmetry.space_group_name_H-M   'P 1'
#
loop_
_entity.id
_entity.type
_entity.pdbx_description
1 polymer ?
#
loop_
_entity_poly.entity_id
_entity_poly.type
_entity_poly.pdbx_seq_one_letter_code
_entity_poly.pdbx_strand_id
1 'polypeptide(L)'
;MRITRILAYRVELPLHETTYKWSGGKSVTVFDSTIVRVETDAGIVGHGEVCPLGPFYLPAYADGVRAGLRELGPHLIGEDPRELAKLNHRMDAAL
;
A
#
# COMPACT_ATOMS: atom_id res chain seq x y z
N MET A 1 8.64 -1.75 20.75
CA MET A 1 8.33 -0.60 19.88
C MET A 1 6.93 -0.84 19.37
N ARG A 2 6.06 0.15 19.30
CA ARG A 2 4.65 -0.05 18.92
C ARG A 2 4.26 0.86 17.79
N ILE A 3 3.42 0.37 16.87
CA ILE A 3 2.81 1.19 15.82
C ILE A 3 1.82 2.15 16.48
N THR A 4 1.98 3.45 16.25
CA THR A 4 1.12 4.50 16.79
C THR A 4 0.22 5.12 15.73
N ARG A 5 0.65 5.08 14.46
CA ARG A 5 -0.11 5.64 13.35
C ARG A 5 0.24 4.96 12.03
N ILE A 6 -0.77 4.77 11.19
CA ILE A 6 -0.61 4.36 9.79
C ILE A 6 -1.27 5.43 8.92
N LEU A 7 -0.53 5.93 7.95
CA LEU A 7 -0.96 6.95 7.00
C LEU A 7 -0.82 6.39 5.59
N ALA A 8 -1.78 6.70 4.72
CA ALA A 8 -1.74 6.36 3.30
C ALA A 8 -1.82 7.63 2.47
N TYR A 9 -0.85 7.83 1.59
CA TYR A 9 -0.78 8.96 0.68
C TYR A 9 -0.98 8.48 -0.75
N ARG A 10 -1.77 9.21 -1.52
CA ARG A 10 -1.90 9.02 -2.96
C ARG A 10 -0.86 9.89 -3.67
N VAL A 11 -0.14 9.30 -4.63
CA VAL A 11 0.75 10.03 -5.53
C VAL A 11 0.49 9.59 -6.97
N GLU A 12 0.32 10.57 -7.84
CA GLU A 12 0.22 10.34 -9.28
C GLU A 12 1.61 10.33 -9.90
N LEU A 13 1.93 9.28 -10.67
CA LEU A 13 3.21 9.11 -11.32
C LEU A 13 3.02 9.14 -12.85
N PRO A 14 3.08 10.33 -13.48
CA PRO A 14 3.00 10.45 -14.93
C PRO A 14 4.25 9.84 -15.60
N LEU A 15 4.04 9.18 -16.73
CA LEU A 15 5.13 8.55 -17.48
C LEU A 15 5.87 9.55 -18.37
N HIS A 16 7.21 9.52 -18.31
CA HIS A 16 8.06 10.31 -19.19
C HIS A 16 7.80 10.01 -20.67
N GLU A 17 7.70 8.72 -21.02
CA GLU A 17 7.39 8.26 -22.39
C GLU A 17 5.91 8.41 -22.77
N THR A 18 5.13 9.15 -21.97
CA THR A 18 3.68 9.40 -22.08
C THR A 18 2.79 8.21 -21.83
N THR A 19 3.10 7.03 -22.40
CA THR A 19 2.23 5.85 -22.34
C THR A 19 3.04 4.58 -22.26
N TYR A 20 2.76 3.76 -21.26
CA TYR A 20 3.22 2.37 -21.20
C TYR A 20 2.10 1.44 -21.69
N LYS A 21 2.42 0.54 -22.62
CA LYS A 21 1.46 -0.36 -23.30
C LYS A 21 1.88 -1.81 -23.14
N TRP A 22 0.90 -2.71 -22.97
CA TRP A 22 1.17 -4.15 -22.87
C TRP A 22 0.05 -4.99 -23.52
N SER A 23 0.15 -6.31 -23.36
CA SER A 23 -0.74 -7.29 -24.01
C SER A 23 -2.23 -7.02 -23.74
N GLY A 24 -3.07 -7.37 -24.72
CA GLY A 24 -4.52 -7.18 -24.64
C GLY A 24 -4.98 -5.74 -24.87
N GLY A 25 -4.17 -4.91 -25.54
CA GLY A 25 -4.53 -3.52 -25.88
C GLY A 25 -4.57 -2.57 -24.68
N LYS A 26 -3.96 -2.96 -23.56
CA LYS A 26 -3.97 -2.21 -22.30
C LYS A 26 -2.87 -1.16 -22.31
N SER A 27 -3.15 -0.05 -21.64
CA SER A 27 -2.18 1.04 -21.50
C SER A 27 -2.45 1.87 -20.26
N VAL A 28 -1.43 2.62 -19.84
CA VAL A 28 -1.49 3.59 -18.74
C VAL A 28 -0.62 4.79 -19.08
N THR A 29 -1.06 5.97 -18.68
CA THR A 29 -0.35 7.25 -18.87
C THR A 29 0.10 7.86 -17.54
N VAL A 30 -0.66 7.60 -16.48
CA VAL A 30 -0.38 8.02 -15.10
C VAL A 30 -0.68 6.86 -14.17
N PHE A 31 0.29 6.47 -13.34
CA PHE A 31 0.03 5.51 -12.27
C PHE A 31 -0.54 6.19 -11.04
N ASP A 32 -1.41 5.47 -10.35
CA ASP A 32 -1.93 5.84 -9.04
C ASP A 32 -1.21 4.98 -7.99
N SER A 33 -0.15 5.54 -7.40
CA SER A 33 0.65 4.86 -6.37
C SER A 33 0.17 5.25 -4.98
N THR A 34 0.33 4.33 -4.03
CA THR A 34 0.02 4.55 -2.62
C THR A 34 1.29 4.39 -1.78
N ILE A 35 1.68 5.46 -1.09
CA ILE A 35 2.76 5.45 -0.09
C ILE A 35 2.14 5.21 1.27
N VAL A 36 2.63 4.20 1.98
CA VAL A 36 2.24 3.88 3.36
C VAL A 36 3.34 4.35 4.29
N ARG A 37 2.94 5.08 5.33
CA ARG A 37 3.82 5.58 6.37
C ARG A 37 3.39 5.01 7.71
N VAL A 38 4.32 4.37 8.42
CA VAL A 38 4.10 3.76 9.73
C VAL A 38 4.91 4.52 10.77
N GLU A 39 4.24 5.08 11.77
CA GLU A 39 4.83 5.77 12.92
C GLU A 39 4.91 4.83 14.13
N THR A 40 5.94 5.01 14.94
CA THR A 40 6.12 4.25 16.17
C THR A 40 6.24 5.12 17.41
N ASP A 41 6.02 4.52 18.58
CA ASP A 41 6.23 5.16 19.89
C ASP A 41 7.70 5.54 20.18
N ALA A 42 8.65 4.96 19.44
CA ALA A 42 10.07 5.28 19.52
C ALA A 42 10.48 6.45 18.61
N GLY A 43 9.54 7.09 17.91
CA GLY A 43 9.82 8.16 16.94
C GLY A 43 10.41 7.68 15.61
N ILE A 44 10.59 6.37 15.43
CA ILE A 44 11.05 5.76 14.18
C ILE A 44 9.89 5.64 13.20
N VAL A 45 10.21 5.85 11.92
CA VAL A 45 9.28 5.88 10.81
C VAL A 45 9.67 4.85 9.76
N GLY A 46 8.73 3.98 9.39
CA GLY A 46 8.84 3.10 8.22
C GLY A 46 8.00 3.62 7.04
N HIS A 47 8.48 3.41 5.83
CA HIS A 47 7.73 3.69 4.60
C HIS A 47 7.66 2.45 3.71
N GLY A 48 6.52 2.27 3.04
CA GLY A 48 6.32 1.29 1.98
C GLY A 48 5.58 1.93 0.81
N GLU A 49 5.69 1.33 -0.37
CA GLU A 49 4.98 1.77 -1.57
C GLU A 49 4.32 0.57 -2.26
N VAL A 50 3.12 0.79 -2.79
CA VAL A 50 2.48 -0.14 -3.70
C VAL A 50 1.83 0.62 -4.85
N CYS A 51 2.17 0.23 -6.07
CA CYS A 51 1.73 0.86 -7.30
C CYS A 51 1.28 -0.23 -8.30
N PRO A 52 0.01 -0.67 -8.25
CA PRO A 52 -0.50 -1.66 -9.20
C PRO A 52 -0.40 -1.17 -10.64
N LEU A 53 -0.20 -2.10 -11.60
CA LEU A 53 -0.11 -1.79 -13.03
C LEU A 53 -1.51 -1.53 -13.66
N GLY A 54 -2.23 -0.56 -13.09
CA GLY A 54 -3.65 -0.31 -13.37
C GLY A 54 -4.57 -1.46 -12.94
N PRO A 55 -5.89 -1.32 -13.10
CA PRO A 55 -6.87 -2.33 -12.66
C PRO A 55 -6.94 -3.56 -13.57
N PHE A 56 -6.07 -3.66 -14.58
CA PHE A 56 -6.20 -4.62 -15.66
C PHE A 56 -5.11 -5.70 -15.68
N TYR A 57 -4.02 -5.52 -14.94
CA TYR A 57 -2.89 -6.44 -15.00
C TYR A 57 -3.04 -7.63 -14.05
N LEU A 58 -3.44 -7.36 -12.81
CA LEU A 58 -3.74 -8.33 -11.76
C LEU A 58 -5.09 -7.95 -11.12
N PRO A 59 -5.72 -8.83 -10.32
CA PRO A 59 -6.89 -8.47 -9.50
C PRO A 59 -6.48 -7.56 -8.32
N ALA A 60 -5.81 -6.45 -8.63
CA ALA A 60 -5.31 -5.45 -7.71
C ALA A 60 -5.34 -4.08 -8.40
N TYR A 61 -5.79 -3.05 -7.67
CA TYR A 61 -5.89 -1.68 -8.18
C TYR A 61 -5.75 -0.69 -7.03
N ALA A 62 -5.39 0.56 -7.35
CA ALA A 62 -4.97 1.56 -6.37
C ALA A 62 -6.03 1.85 -5.29
N ASP A 63 -7.31 1.96 -5.68
CA ASP A 63 -8.39 2.14 -4.72
C ASP A 63 -8.60 0.91 -3.83
N GLY A 64 -8.41 -0.30 -4.38
CA GLY A 64 -8.45 -1.55 -3.62
C GLY A 64 -7.37 -1.61 -2.55
N VAL A 65 -6.14 -1.16 -2.86
CA VAL A 65 -5.06 -1.02 -1.87
C VAL A 65 -5.50 -0.12 -0.72
N ARG A 66 -5.97 1.10 -1.04
CA ARG A 66 -6.36 2.07 0.00
C ARG A 66 -7.56 1.60 0.80
N ALA A 67 -8.49 0.86 0.19
CA ALA A 67 -9.58 0.19 0.90
C ALA A 67 -9.05 -0.87 1.87
N GLY A 68 -8.15 -1.75 1.40
CA GLY A 68 -7.50 -2.75 2.25
C GLY A 68 -6.73 -2.13 3.43
N LEU A 69 -6.03 -1.01 3.21
CA LEU A 69 -5.36 -0.29 4.29
C LEU A 69 -6.32 0.29 5.33
N ARG A 70 -7.51 0.75 4.92
CA ARG A 70 -8.55 1.22 5.86
C ARG A 70 -9.09 0.08 6.72
N GLU A 71 -9.22 -1.11 6.14
CA GLU A 71 -9.72 -2.30 6.85
C GLU A 71 -8.66 -2.87 7.78
N LEU A 72 -7.44 -3.14 7.26
CA LEU A 72 -6.38 -3.82 8.01
C LEU A 72 -5.68 -2.89 9.01
N GLY A 73 -5.51 -1.61 8.69
CA GLY A 73 -4.72 -0.65 9.46
C GLY A 73 -5.07 -0.58 10.95
N PRO A 74 -6.36 -0.46 11.34
CA PRO A 74 -6.77 -0.44 12.74
C PRO A 74 -6.29 -1.65 13.55
N HIS A 75 -6.23 -2.84 12.94
CA HIS A 75 -5.80 -4.05 13.62
C HIS A 75 -4.31 -4.06 13.98
N LEU A 76 -3.49 -3.24 13.32
CA LEU A 76 -2.04 -3.18 13.49
C LEU A 76 -1.58 -2.14 14.51
N ILE A 77 -2.46 -1.22 14.92
CA ILE A 77 -2.13 -0.21 15.93
C ILE A 77 -1.82 -0.89 17.27
N GLY A 78 -0.70 -0.50 17.87
CA GLY A 78 -0.20 -1.06 19.13
C GLY A 78 0.69 -2.29 18.99
N GLU A 79 0.73 -2.93 17.82
CA GLU A 79 1.62 -4.08 17.57
C GLU A 79 3.07 -3.67 17.36
N ASP A 80 4.01 -4.60 17.59
CA ASP A 80 5.44 -4.34 17.36
C ASP A 80 5.80 -4.51 15.87
N PRO A 81 6.27 -3.44 15.19
CA PRO A 81 6.55 -3.47 13.75
C PRO A 81 7.72 -4.40 13.36
N ARG A 82 8.47 -4.93 14.34
CA ARG A 82 9.58 -5.85 14.11
C ARG A 82 9.13 -7.31 14.09
N GLU A 83 7.93 -7.62 14.60
CA GLU A 83 7.36 -8.97 14.63
C GLU A 83 6.64 -9.31 13.31
N LEU A 84 7.36 -9.26 12.18
CA LEU A 84 6.76 -9.33 10.84
C LEU A 84 5.84 -10.54 10.63
N ALA A 85 6.23 -11.72 11.09
CA ALA A 85 5.38 -12.92 10.96
C ALA A 85 4.06 -12.78 11.70
N LYS A 86 4.08 -12.25 12.93
CA LYS A 86 2.88 -12.00 13.74
C LYS A 86 1.98 -10.96 13.08
N LEU A 87 2.57 -9.89 12.52
CA LEU A 87 1.81 -8.87 11.78
C LEU A 87 1.13 -9.46 10.56
N ASN A 88 1.84 -10.26 9.76
CA ASN A 88 1.25 -10.93 8.59
C ASN A 88 0.09 -11.85 9.00
N HIS A 89 0.30 -12.72 9.99
CA HIS A 89 -0.78 -13.57 10.51
C HIS A 89 -1.99 -12.79 11.02
N ARG A 90 -1.76 -11.62 11.63
CA ARG A 90 -2.84 -10.75 12.11
C ARG A 90 -3.61 -10.10 10.97
N MET A 91 -2.93 -9.69 9.90
CA MET A 91 -3.59 -9.19 8.69
C MET A 91 -4.40 -10.29 8.01
N ASP A 92 -3.84 -11.50 7.90
CA ASP A 92 -4.52 -12.66 7.31
C ASP A 92 -5.78 -13.05 8.09
N ALA A 93 -5.76 -12.92 9.42
CA ALA A 93 -6.90 -13.29 10.29
C ALA A 93 -7.99 -12.20 10.39
N ALA A 94 -7.77 -11.02 9.82
CA ALA A 94 -8.73 -9.91 9.89
C ALA A 94 -9.82 -9.97 8.79
N LEU A 95 -9.69 -10.89 7.83
CA LEU A 95 -10.56 -11.07 6.66
C LEU A 95 -10.95 -12.55 6.51
#